data_AF-F8JGS6-F1
#
_entry.id   AF-F8JGS6-F1
#
_cell.length_a   1.000
_cell.length_b   1.000
_cell.length_c   1.000
_cell.angle_alpha   90.00
_cell.angle_beta   90.00
_cell.angle_gamma   90.00
#
_symmetry.space_group_name_H-M   'P 1'
#
loop_
_entity.id
_entity.type
_entity.pdbx_description
1 polymer ?
#
loop_
_entity_poly.entity_id
_entity_poly.type
_entity_poly.pdbx_seq_one_letter_code
_entity_poly.pdbx_strand_id
1 'polypeptide(L)'
;MSEAEILSIRNELTGIVVSVFSVSFGMISAYIAGLWLFLREAPISLRLLAFTMLTFGLAFMGALTWGLNDLLVGTERAWSKLATHASEITGFGNAQPPWLHGLTLYEAAVLLGGVAFGAIYVSLAYLTFVYKWPGTTAGLVRVAP
;
A
#
# COMPACT_ATOMS: atom_id res chain seq x y z
N MET A 1 5.98 -16.60 26.97
CA MET A 1 6.53 -16.31 25.64
C MET A 1 7.97 -15.91 25.83
N SER A 2 8.90 -16.55 25.14
CA SER A 2 10.33 -16.24 25.21
C SER A 2 10.69 -15.07 24.28
N GLU A 3 11.84 -14.45 24.50
CA GLU A 3 12.35 -13.36 23.65
C GLU A 3 12.51 -13.82 22.18
N ALA A 4 13.01 -15.04 21.99
CA ALA A 4 13.19 -15.66 20.68
C ALA A 4 11.87 -15.84 19.93
N GLU A 5 10.80 -16.23 20.63
CA GLU A 5 9.46 -16.34 20.03
C GLU A 5 8.94 -14.99 19.54
N ILE A 6 9.15 -13.90 20.30
CA ILE A 6 8.68 -12.57 19.90
C ILE A 6 9.42 -12.07 18.67
N LEU A 7 10.74 -12.23 18.65
CA LEU A 7 11.57 -11.84 17.50
C LEU A 7 11.24 -12.65 16.25
N SER A 8 10.95 -13.95 16.39
CA SER A 8 10.49 -14.80 15.28
C SER A 8 9.17 -14.30 14.70
N ILE A 9 8.16 -14.04 15.54
CA ILE A 9 6.87 -13.50 15.09
C ILE A 9 7.05 -12.13 14.43
N ARG A 10 7.91 -11.26 14.98
CA ARG A 10 8.20 -9.94 14.39
C ARG A 10 8.80 -10.05 12.99
N ASN A 11 9.71 -10.99 12.80
CA ASN A 11 10.34 -11.26 11.50
C ASN A 11 9.30 -11.78 10.49
N GLU A 12 8.45 -12.72 10.90
CA GLU A 12 7.36 -13.24 10.07
C GLU A 12 6.39 -12.13 9.67
N LEU A 13 5.93 -11.32 10.63
CA LEU A 13 5.05 -10.18 10.37
C LEU A 13 5.69 -9.17 9.41
N THR A 14 6.99 -8.92 9.53
CA THR A 14 7.73 -8.05 8.59
C THR A 14 7.72 -8.63 7.18
N GLY A 15 7.90 -9.94 7.02
CA GLY A 15 7.78 -10.62 5.73
C GLY A 15 6.38 -10.46 5.12
N ILE A 16 5.32 -10.57 5.94
CA ILE A 16 3.94 -10.36 5.47
C ILE A 16 3.72 -8.91 5.05
N VAL A 17 4.23 -7.93 5.82
CA VAL A 17 4.15 -6.50 5.45
C VAL A 17 4.80 -6.27 4.08
N VAL A 18 6.02 -6.76 3.86
CA VAL A 18 6.72 -6.63 2.56
C VAL A 18 5.91 -7.26 1.43
N SER A 19 5.31 -8.43 1.67
CA SER A 19 4.42 -9.10 0.70
C SER A 19 3.23 -8.22 0.33
N VAL A 20 2.57 -7.61 1.32
CA VAL A 20 1.44 -6.70 1.10
C VAL A 20 1.84 -5.50 0.23
N PHE A 21 3.00 -4.89 0.50
CA PHE A 21 3.52 -3.81 -0.34
C PHE A 21 3.79 -4.28 -1.77
N SER A 22 4.46 -5.43 -1.95
CA SER A 22 4.79 -5.98 -3.27
C SER A 22 3.55 -6.24 -4.11
N VAL A 23 2.53 -6.90 -3.54
CA VAL A 23 1.26 -7.18 -4.22
C VAL A 23 0.53 -5.88 -4.58
N SER A 24 0.53 -4.89 -3.68
CA SER A 24 -0.10 -3.59 -3.94
C SER A 24 0.55 -2.86 -5.11
N PHE A 25 1.89 -2.82 -5.17
CA PHE A 25 2.62 -2.26 -6.31
C PHE A 25 2.38 -3.05 -7.60
N GLY A 26 2.26 -4.37 -7.51
CA GLY A 26 1.90 -5.23 -8.64
C GLY A 26 0.52 -4.89 -9.20
N MET A 27 -0.49 -4.73 -8.33
CA MET A 27 -1.84 -4.32 -8.74
C MET A 27 -1.86 -2.93 -9.38
N ILE A 28 -1.17 -1.96 -8.77
CA ILE A 28 -1.05 -0.60 -9.33
C ILE A 28 -0.40 -0.63 -10.71
N SER A 29 0.71 -1.38 -10.86
CA SER A 29 1.43 -1.49 -12.13
C SER A 29 0.60 -2.18 -13.21
N ALA A 30 -0.09 -3.27 -12.87
CA ALA A 30 -1.00 -3.96 -13.78
C ALA A 30 -2.16 -3.05 -14.21
N TYR A 31 -2.69 -2.24 -13.27
CA TYR A 31 -3.73 -1.28 -13.58
C TYR A 31 -3.25 -0.18 -14.53
N ILE A 32 -2.06 0.39 -14.31
CA ILE A 32 -1.46 1.38 -15.22
C ILE A 32 -1.28 0.79 -16.62
N ALA A 33 -0.76 -0.43 -16.72
CA ALA A 33 -0.59 -1.11 -18.00
C ALA A 33 -1.94 -1.37 -18.69
N GLY A 34 -2.93 -1.87 -17.96
CA GLY A 34 -4.29 -2.07 -18.48
C GLY A 34 -4.97 -0.76 -18.90
N LEU A 35 -4.64 0.34 -18.22
CA LEU A 35 -5.13 1.65 -18.54
C LEU A 35 -4.56 2.16 -19.87
N TRP A 36 -3.25 1.99 -20.06
CA TRP A 36 -2.57 2.35 -21.29
C TRP A 36 -2.97 1.49 -22.50
N LEU A 37 -3.20 0.18 -22.30
CA LEU A 37 -3.52 -0.77 -23.38
C LEU A 37 -5.00 -0.77 -23.78
N PHE A 38 -5.91 -0.73 -22.81
CA PHE A 38 -7.34 -1.01 -23.05
C PHE A 38 -8.26 0.08 -22.52
N LEU A 39 -8.09 0.51 -21.26
CA LEU A 39 -9.08 1.41 -20.64
C LEU A 39 -9.07 2.81 -21.27
N ARG A 40 -7.98 3.22 -21.92
CA ARG A 40 -7.91 4.50 -22.64
C ARG A 40 -8.96 4.65 -23.75
N GLU A 41 -9.40 3.56 -24.36
CA GLU A 41 -10.40 3.52 -25.45
C GLU A 41 -11.74 2.93 -25.00
N ALA A 42 -11.78 2.34 -23.79
CA ALA A 42 -12.97 1.69 -23.25
C ALA A 42 -14.07 2.69 -22.83
N PRO A 43 -15.36 2.30 -22.94
CA PRO A 43 -16.49 3.06 -22.43
C PRO A 43 -16.39 3.27 -20.91
N ILE A 44 -17.04 4.34 -20.44
CA ILE A 44 -16.99 4.78 -19.04
C ILE A 44 -17.40 3.68 -18.04
N SER A 45 -18.33 2.80 -18.42
CA SER A 45 -18.79 1.68 -17.60
C SER A 45 -17.66 0.69 -17.28
N LEU A 46 -16.83 0.34 -18.28
CA LEU A 46 -15.67 -0.54 -18.08
C LEU A 46 -14.59 0.12 -17.24
N ARG A 47 -14.38 1.45 -17.39
CA ARG A 47 -13.46 2.21 -16.55
C ARG A 47 -13.89 2.21 -15.09
N LEU A 48 -15.17 2.42 -14.83
CA LEU A 48 -15.74 2.44 -13.49
C LEU A 48 -15.65 1.07 -12.83
N LEU A 49 -15.95 -0.01 -13.57
CA LEU A 49 -15.80 -1.38 -13.08
C LEU A 49 -14.33 -1.68 -12.71
N ALA A 50 -13.39 -1.38 -13.61
CA ALA A 50 -11.98 -1.62 -13.38
C ALA A 50 -11.44 -0.82 -12.19
N PHE A 51 -11.82 0.46 -12.08
CA PHE A 51 -11.42 1.30 -10.95
C PHE A 51 -12.06 0.85 -9.64
N THR A 52 -13.29 0.34 -9.67
CA THR A 52 -13.96 -0.24 -8.49
C THR A 52 -13.22 -1.50 -8.02
N MET A 53 -12.85 -2.40 -8.94
CA MET A 53 -12.05 -3.58 -8.59
C MET A 53 -10.69 -3.20 -8.01
N LEU A 54 -10.00 -2.21 -8.59
CA LEU A 54 -8.75 -1.68 -8.03
C LEU A 54 -8.97 -1.14 -6.61
N THR A 55 -10.04 -0.37 -6.41
CA THR A 55 -10.38 0.21 -5.10
C THR A 55 -10.61 -0.88 -4.06
N PHE A 56 -11.38 -1.92 -4.39
CA PHE A 56 -11.59 -3.05 -3.48
C PHE A 56 -10.30 -3.85 -3.23
N GLY A 57 -9.46 -4.04 -4.24
CA GLY A 57 -8.15 -4.67 -4.07
C GLY A 57 -7.27 -3.90 -3.09
N LEU A 58 -7.12 -2.59 -3.30
CA LEU A 58 -6.34 -1.72 -2.40
C LEU A 58 -6.95 -1.61 -1.01
N ALA A 59 -8.28 -1.53 -0.90
CA ALA A 59 -8.98 -1.52 0.39
C ALA A 59 -8.76 -2.83 1.17
N PHE A 60 -8.78 -3.97 0.48
CA PHE A 60 -8.46 -5.26 1.08
C PHE A 60 -7.02 -5.31 1.58
N MET A 61 -6.04 -4.83 0.80
CA MET A 61 -4.65 -4.75 1.27
C MET A 61 -4.51 -3.80 2.47
N GLY A 62 -5.20 -2.66 2.46
CA GLY A 62 -5.23 -1.73 3.59
C GLY A 62 -5.80 -2.35 4.87
N ALA A 63 -6.87 -3.13 4.75
CA ALA A 63 -7.45 -3.88 5.87
C ALA A 63 -6.48 -4.94 6.41
N LEU A 64 -5.77 -5.65 5.52
CA LEU A 64 -4.71 -6.58 5.93
C LEU A 64 -3.56 -5.86 6.65
N THR A 65 -3.10 -4.72 6.13
CA THR A 65 -2.07 -3.91 6.80
C THR A 65 -2.52 -3.45 8.18
N TRP A 66 -3.79 -3.06 8.34
CA TRP A 66 -4.36 -2.71 9.63
C TRP A 66 -4.33 -3.89 10.60
N GLY A 67 -4.77 -5.08 10.18
CA GLY A 67 -4.72 -6.27 11.03
C GLY A 67 -3.28 -6.65 11.44
N LEU A 68 -2.31 -6.47 10.53
CA LEU A 68 -0.89 -6.68 10.84
C LEU A 68 -0.35 -5.64 11.84
N ASN A 69 -0.81 -4.40 11.77
CA ASN A 69 -0.48 -3.36 12.75
C ASN A 69 -0.93 -3.78 14.16
N ASP A 70 -2.17 -4.24 14.30
CA ASP A 70 -2.70 -4.72 15.58
C ASP A 70 -1.85 -5.87 16.15
N LEU A 71 -1.40 -6.80 15.30
CA LEU A 71 -0.49 -7.88 15.69
C LEU A 71 0.90 -7.35 16.10
N LEU A 72 1.47 -6.39 15.35
CA LEU A 72 2.74 -5.76 15.69
C LEU A 72 2.67 -5.03 17.04
N VAL A 73 1.61 -4.25 17.29
CA VAL A 73 1.37 -3.60 18.58
C VAL A 73 1.16 -4.65 19.68
N GLY A 74 0.48 -5.76 19.39
CA GLY A 74 0.35 -6.90 20.29
C GLY A 74 1.70 -7.48 20.71
N THR A 75 2.62 -7.70 19.77
CA THR A 75 3.97 -8.21 20.07
C THR A 75 4.81 -7.22 20.89
N GLU A 76 4.66 -5.91 20.66
CA GLU A 76 5.30 -4.88 21.48
C GLU A 76 4.79 -4.90 22.94
N ARG A 77 3.47 -5.04 23.12
CA ARG A 77 2.88 -5.17 24.47
C ARG A 77 3.28 -6.47 25.17
N ALA A 78 3.55 -7.53 24.41
CA ALA A 78 4.10 -8.76 24.96
C ALA A 78 5.57 -8.58 25.35
N TRP A 79 6.35 -7.86 24.53
CA TRP A 79 7.74 -7.50 24.80
C TRP A 79 7.87 -6.73 26.11
N SER A 80 7.10 -5.66 26.30
CA SER A 80 7.18 -4.82 27.51
C SER A 80 6.83 -5.54 28.84
N LYS A 81 6.27 -6.75 28.77
CA LYS A 81 5.96 -7.60 29.94
C LYS A 81 7.09 -8.57 30.31
N LEU A 82 8.16 -8.67 29.53
CA LEU A 82 9.31 -9.51 29.91
C LEU A 82 10.09 -8.87 31.05
N ALA A 83 10.37 -9.67 32.10
CA ALA A 83 11.09 -9.23 33.28
C ALA A 83 12.60 -8.98 33.03
N THR A 84 13.15 -9.60 31.98
CA THR A 84 14.56 -9.49 31.60
C THR A 84 14.66 -9.56 30.08
N HIS A 85 15.24 -8.54 29.46
CA HIS A 85 15.60 -8.53 28.04
C HIS A 85 17.06 -8.96 27.91
N ALA A 86 17.34 -10.00 27.12
CA ALA A 86 18.71 -10.40 26.80
C ALA A 86 19.30 -9.53 25.67
N SER A 87 18.46 -8.90 24.83
CA SER A 87 18.88 -7.92 23.84
C SER A 87 18.78 -6.47 24.34
N GLU A 88 19.68 -5.61 23.85
CA GLU A 88 19.65 -4.15 24.07
C GLU A 88 18.53 -3.45 23.26
N ILE A 89 17.59 -4.20 22.68
CA ILE A 89 16.49 -3.66 21.89
C ILE A 89 15.46 -3.04 22.84
N THR A 90 15.46 -1.72 22.90
CA THR A 90 14.59 -0.91 23.78
C THR A 90 13.13 -0.89 23.36
N GLY A 91 12.81 -1.32 22.14
CA GLY A 91 11.46 -1.44 21.61
C GLY A 91 11.44 -1.44 20.08
N PHE A 92 10.29 -1.76 19.47
CA PHE A 92 10.19 -1.95 18.04
C PHE A 92 9.53 -0.75 17.33
N GLY A 93 10.24 0.38 17.26
CA GLY A 93 9.78 1.57 16.53
C GLY A 93 8.99 2.59 17.36
N ASN A 94 8.89 2.37 18.68
CA ASN A 94 8.32 3.29 19.66
C ASN A 94 9.24 4.48 20.01
N ALA A 95 10.42 4.57 19.39
CA ALA A 95 11.26 5.74 19.53
C ALA A 95 10.48 6.97 19.05
N GLN A 96 10.47 8.01 19.88
CA GLN A 96 9.88 9.32 19.60
C GLN A 96 11.00 10.36 19.49
N PRO A 97 11.65 10.49 18.33
CA PRO A 97 12.64 11.52 18.12
C PRO A 97 12.03 12.92 18.29
N PRO A 98 12.77 13.89 18.84
CA PRO A 98 12.28 15.26 19.04
C PRO A 98 11.79 15.95 17.74
N TRP A 99 12.35 15.56 16.59
CA TRP A 99 12.01 16.11 15.28
C TRP A 99 10.70 15.56 14.68
N LEU A 100 10.11 14.52 15.28
CA LEU A 100 8.83 13.95 14.84
C LEU A 100 7.60 14.55 15.56
N HIS A 101 7.78 15.64 16.32
CA HIS A 101 6.69 16.38 16.98
C HIS A 101 5.74 15.50 17.82
N GLY A 102 6.28 14.45 18.47
CA GLY A 102 5.52 13.52 19.30
C GLY A 102 5.03 12.26 18.59
N LEU A 103 5.23 12.14 17.28
CA LEU A 103 4.99 10.89 16.55
C LEU A 103 6.10 9.89 16.83
N THR A 104 5.72 8.62 16.98
CA THR A 104 6.68 7.51 16.93
C THR A 104 7.21 7.34 15.50
N LEU A 105 8.39 6.74 15.36
CA LEU A 105 8.94 6.40 14.05
C LEU A 105 7.99 5.51 13.24
N TYR A 106 7.27 4.63 13.94
CA TYR A 106 6.25 3.77 13.36
C TYR A 106 5.06 4.55 12.80
N GLU A 107 4.46 5.44 13.60
CA GLU A 107 3.32 6.26 13.15
C GLU A 107 3.71 7.18 11.99
N ALA A 108 4.91 7.76 12.05
CA ALA A 108 5.42 8.59 10.97
C ALA A 108 5.57 7.81 9.65
N ALA A 109 6.08 6.58 9.71
CA ALA A 109 6.19 5.71 8.54
C ALA A 109 4.81 5.31 7.99
N VAL A 110 3.84 5.00 8.86
CA VAL A 110 2.46 4.69 8.47
C VAL A 110 1.80 5.89 7.79
N LEU A 111 1.97 7.10 8.35
CA LEU A 111 1.47 8.34 7.76
C LEU A 111 2.08 8.60 6.39
N LEU A 112 3.41 8.50 6.26
CA LEU A 112 4.11 8.68 4.99
C LEU A 112 3.61 7.68 3.94
N GLY A 113 3.48 6.40 4.31
CA GLY A 113 2.93 5.36 3.44
C GLY A 113 1.49 5.66 3.02
N GLY A 114 0.64 6.05 3.96
CA GLY A 114 -0.75 6.42 3.70
C GLY A 114 -0.88 7.60 2.74
N VAL A 115 -0.08 8.64 2.93
CA VAL A 115 -0.03 9.80 2.02
C VAL A 115 0.44 9.38 0.62
N ALA A 116 1.48 8.56 0.52
CA ALA A 116 2.00 8.10 -0.77
C ALA A 116 0.96 7.27 -1.54
N PHE A 117 0.32 6.29 -0.88
CA PHE A 117 -0.74 5.48 -1.50
C PHE A 117 -1.97 6.32 -1.85
N GLY A 118 -2.35 7.28 -1.01
CA GLY A 118 -3.43 8.22 -1.30
C GLY A 118 -3.14 9.06 -2.55
N ALA A 119 -1.92 9.58 -2.67
CA ALA A 119 -1.50 10.34 -3.86
C ALA A 119 -1.53 9.49 -5.13
N ILE A 120 -1.08 8.23 -5.05
CA ILE A 120 -1.15 7.28 -6.18
C ILE A 120 -2.62 7.03 -6.56
N TYR A 121 -3.49 6.74 -5.58
CA TYR A 121 -4.90 6.46 -5.83
C TYR A 121 -5.60 7.64 -6.52
N VAL A 122 -5.39 8.87 -6.04
CA VAL A 122 -5.92 10.10 -6.66
C VAL A 122 -5.36 10.29 -8.07
N SER A 123 -4.08 10.03 -8.27
CA SER A 123 -3.44 10.12 -9.60
C SER A 123 -4.06 9.12 -10.58
N LEU A 124 -4.31 7.88 -10.15
CA LEU A 124 -4.97 6.87 -10.97
C LEU A 124 -6.41 7.26 -11.29
N ALA A 125 -7.16 7.78 -10.31
CA ALA A 125 -8.52 8.28 -10.56
C ALA A 125 -8.54 9.36 -11.64
N TYR A 126 -7.61 10.33 -11.56
CA TYR A 126 -7.46 11.37 -12.56
C TYR A 126 -7.12 10.78 -13.94
N LEU A 127 -6.17 9.85 -14.02
CA LEU A 127 -5.78 9.19 -15.27
C LEU A 127 -6.89 8.35 -15.90
N THR A 128 -7.76 7.75 -15.08
CA THR A 128 -8.87 6.91 -15.53
C THR A 128 -10.04 7.75 -16.07
N PHE A 129 -10.42 8.81 -15.36
CA PHE A 129 -11.67 9.52 -15.65
C PHE A 129 -11.50 10.87 -16.35
N VAL A 130 -10.41 11.59 -16.08
CA VAL A 130 -10.25 12.99 -16.51
C VAL A 130 -9.22 13.12 -17.63
N TYR A 131 -8.11 12.39 -17.54
CA TYR A 131 -7.02 12.51 -18.48
C TYR A 131 -7.43 12.00 -19.88
N LYS A 132 -7.23 12.87 -20.88
CA LYS A 132 -7.45 12.55 -22.29
C LYS A 132 -6.14 12.07 -22.91
N TRP A 133 -6.06 10.79 -23.22
CA TRP A 133 -4.86 10.19 -23.81
C TRP A 133 -4.65 10.71 -25.25
N PRO A 134 -3.46 11.19 -25.61
CA PRO A 134 -3.16 11.61 -26.99
C PRO A 134 -3.20 10.38 -27.91
N GLY A 135 -4.13 10.35 -28.88
CA GLY A 135 -4.30 9.23 -29.80
C GLY A 135 -5.75 8.87 -30.15
N THR A 136 -6.73 9.40 -29.42
CA THR A 136 -8.18 9.18 -29.67
C THR A 136 -8.67 9.79 -31.00
N THR A 137 -7.79 10.42 -31.79
CA THR A 137 -8.05 10.97 -33.13
C THR A 137 -7.02 10.49 -34.16
N ALA A 138 -6.65 9.21 -34.17
CA ALA A 138 -6.16 8.60 -35.40
C ALA A 138 -7.39 8.30 -36.29
N GLY A 139 -7.73 9.28 -37.14
CA GLY A 139 -8.85 9.17 -38.08
C GLY A 139 -8.74 7.93 -38.96
N LEU A 140 -9.90 7.42 -39.37
CA LEU A 140 -10.05 6.35 -40.35
C LEU A 140 -9.10 6.60 -41.53
N VAL A 141 -8.08 5.75 -41.67
CA VAL A 141 -7.25 5.69 -42.87
C VAL A 141 -8.21 5.30 -44.01
N ARG A 142 -8.68 6.29 -44.76
CA ARG A 142 -9.39 6.07 -46.02
C ARG A 142 -8.40 5.42 -46.97
N VAL A 143 -8.53 4.11 -47.14
CA VAL A 143 -7.95 3.41 -48.28
C VAL A 143 -8.74 3.90 -49.50
N ALA A 144 -8.14 4.78 -50.30
CA ALA A 144 -8.72 5.20 -51.57
C ALA A 144 -8.64 4.02 -52.56
N PRO A 145 -9.66 3.85 -53.42
CA PRO A 145 -9.78 2.72 -54.35
C PRO A 145 -8.73 2.73 -55.46
#